data_AF-A0A7Y3H6E6-F1
#
_entry.id   AF-A0A7Y3H6E6-F1
#
_cell.length_a   1.000
_cell.length_b   1.000
_cell.length_c   1.000
_cell.angle_alpha   90.00
_cell.angle_beta   90.00
_cell.angle_gamma   90.00
#
_symmetry.space_group_name_H-M   'P 1'
#
loop_
_entity.id
_entity.type
_entity.pdbx_description
1 polymer ?
#
loop_
_entity_poly.entity_id
_entity_poly.type
_entity_poly.pdbx_seq_one_letter_code
_entity_poly.pdbx_strand_id
1 'polypeptide(L)'
;MQKEFDTEILNALSNWKSIIQSYQIPSTKKAIIQISNSFIPYLALWTLMYFTWHWSILFTIMLCFVNAFFLVRIFIIQHDCGHQSFLKSKKWNAAIGYFCSLFSSLPFNYWAKVHNHHHGHTGQLEERDIGDVKFLTVTEYREMGKLGRLQYRLFRNPIVLFIVSPIVYFTISNRFPFEKFKGIFRSVKWAQVRNNLIILLVYIALGALIGWVKFIVIQLSTIFIFAVISFWFFYIQHQHETAYNEWRKNWNYVLAAVRGATYYRLPKVFQWLTGNIGLHHIHHLSSRIPNYNLEKCMKENPILNKYANILTFKESLKCIHNKLWDEQKKRMISFREFYTLEKMRLSM
;
A
#
# COMPACT_ATOMS: atom_id res chain seq x y z
N MET A 1 10.41 28.46 9.65
CA MET A 1 10.12 27.17 10.32
C MET A 1 10.06 25.98 9.35
N GLN A 2 8.99 25.78 8.55
CA GLN A 2 8.87 24.56 7.69
C GLN A 2 10.01 24.42 6.67
N LYS A 3 10.38 25.53 6.00
CA LYS A 3 11.46 25.55 5.01
C LYS A 3 12.84 25.26 5.63
N GLU A 4 13.08 25.74 6.85
CA GLU A 4 14.31 25.47 7.61
C GLU A 4 14.38 24.00 8.01
N PHE A 5 13.27 23.44 8.51
CA PHE A 5 13.18 22.03 8.85
C PHE A 5 13.39 21.12 7.63
N ASP A 6 12.81 21.47 6.48
CA ASP A 6 13.03 20.75 5.23
C ASP A 6 14.50 20.81 4.79
N THR A 7 15.16 21.95 4.97
CA THR A 7 16.58 22.12 4.67
C THR A 7 17.46 21.31 5.65
N GLU A 8 17.10 21.24 6.94
CA GLU A 8 17.77 20.39 7.92
C GLU A 8 17.72 18.91 7.49
N ILE A 9 16.56 18.42 7.08
CA ILE A 9 16.38 17.03 6.61
C ILE A 9 17.25 16.76 5.39
N LEU A 10 17.22 17.65 4.40
CA LEU A 10 17.99 17.49 3.16
C LEU A 10 19.49 17.48 3.41
N ASN A 11 19.99 18.35 4.30
CA ASN A 11 21.40 18.36 4.68
C ASN A 11 21.79 17.10 5.43
N ALA A 12 20.98 16.70 6.43
CA ALA A 12 21.21 15.53 7.26
C ALA A 12 21.16 14.20 6.47
N LEU A 13 20.40 14.16 5.38
CA LEU A 13 20.25 12.99 4.51
C LEU A 13 20.99 13.16 3.17
N SER A 14 21.88 14.13 3.01
CA SER A 14 22.57 14.40 1.74
C SER A 14 23.31 13.18 1.16
N ASN A 15 23.82 12.29 2.02
CA ASN A 15 24.51 11.05 1.67
C ASN A 15 23.63 9.78 1.77
N TRP A 16 22.29 9.90 1.81
CA TRP A 16 21.37 8.78 2.05
C TRP A 16 21.60 7.59 1.12
N LYS A 17 21.97 7.82 -0.15
CA LYS A 17 22.25 6.75 -1.12
C LYS A 17 23.40 5.85 -0.66
N SER A 18 24.45 6.43 -0.09
CA SER A 18 25.59 5.69 0.46
C SER A 18 25.16 4.88 1.68
N ILE A 19 24.36 5.49 2.57
CA ILE A 19 23.81 4.85 3.76
C ILE A 19 23.05 3.56 3.39
N ILE A 20 22.19 3.61 2.37
CA ILE A 20 21.30 2.50 2.07
C ILE A 20 21.89 1.42 1.14
N GLN A 21 23.00 1.71 0.45
CA GLN A 21 23.48 0.91 -0.69
C GLN A 21 23.71 -0.56 -0.34
N SER A 22 24.31 -0.83 0.82
CA SER A 22 24.63 -2.18 1.30
C SER A 22 23.37 -3.01 1.60
N TYR A 23 22.24 -2.35 1.92
CA TYR A 23 20.97 -3.02 2.25
C TYR A 23 20.15 -3.37 1.02
N GLN A 24 20.47 -2.81 -0.15
CA GLN A 24 19.83 -3.16 -1.43
C GLN A 24 20.29 -4.52 -1.98
N ILE A 25 21.27 -5.18 -1.35
CA ILE A 25 21.79 -6.47 -1.80
C ILE A 25 20.82 -7.58 -1.39
N PRO A 26 20.16 -8.27 -2.35
CA PRO A 26 19.24 -9.36 -2.04
C PRO A 26 19.97 -10.60 -1.53
N SER A 27 19.28 -11.39 -0.70
CA SER A 27 19.76 -12.68 -0.21
C SER A 27 18.79 -13.79 -0.59
N THR A 28 19.23 -14.70 -1.46
CA THR A 28 18.42 -15.86 -1.88
C THR A 28 18.00 -16.72 -0.69
N LYS A 29 18.88 -16.92 0.30
CA LYS A 29 18.55 -17.66 1.53
C LYS A 29 17.38 -17.01 2.29
N LYS A 30 17.45 -15.70 2.53
CA LYS A 30 16.36 -14.96 3.22
C LYS A 30 15.07 -14.98 2.41
N ALA A 31 15.17 -14.84 1.08
CA ALA A 31 14.04 -14.90 0.17
C ALA A 31 13.33 -16.28 0.23
N ILE A 32 14.08 -17.38 0.16
CA ILE A 32 13.52 -18.74 0.29
C ILE A 32 12.83 -18.93 1.64
N ILE A 33 13.46 -18.50 2.75
CA ILE A 33 12.85 -18.56 4.08
C ILE A 33 11.52 -17.78 4.12
N GLN A 34 11.48 -16.58 3.52
CA GLN A 34 10.25 -15.79 3.46
C GLN A 34 9.16 -16.41 2.58
N ILE A 35 9.52 -17.02 1.46
CA ILE A 35 8.57 -17.79 0.63
C ILE A 35 7.99 -18.93 1.47
N SER A 36 8.84 -19.76 2.07
CA SER A 36 8.40 -20.93 2.85
C SER A 36 7.52 -20.52 4.03
N ASN A 37 7.94 -19.55 4.84
CA ASN A 37 7.18 -19.11 6.02
C ASN A 37 5.96 -18.22 5.71
N SER A 38 5.67 -17.98 4.42
CA SER A 38 4.45 -17.30 3.98
C SER A 38 3.50 -18.28 3.30
N PHE A 39 4.00 -19.07 2.34
CA PHE A 39 3.18 -20.01 1.57
C PHE A 39 2.76 -21.25 2.36
N ILE A 40 3.65 -21.85 3.15
CA ILE A 40 3.32 -23.06 3.93
C ILE A 40 2.17 -22.79 4.91
N PRO A 41 2.24 -21.78 5.81
CA PRO A 41 1.14 -21.49 6.70
C PRO A 41 -0.11 -21.02 5.95
N TYR A 42 0.03 -20.28 4.85
CA TYR A 42 -1.12 -19.90 4.03
C TYR A 42 -1.89 -21.12 3.51
N LEU A 43 -1.18 -22.07 2.89
CA LEU A 43 -1.77 -23.28 2.32
C LEU A 43 -2.31 -24.21 3.41
N ALA A 44 -1.63 -24.30 4.56
CA ALA A 44 -2.10 -25.07 5.71
C ALA A 44 -3.43 -24.51 6.25
N LEU A 45 -3.51 -23.19 6.47
CA LEU A 45 -4.75 -22.53 6.92
C LEU A 45 -5.85 -22.62 5.86
N TRP A 46 -5.52 -22.44 4.59
CA TRP A 46 -6.47 -22.58 3.48
C TRP A 46 -7.08 -23.99 3.42
N THR A 47 -6.24 -25.02 3.60
CA THR A 47 -6.67 -26.42 3.66
C THR A 47 -7.49 -26.70 4.92
N LEU A 48 -7.09 -26.15 6.07
CA LEU A 48 -7.84 -26.28 7.31
C LEU A 48 -9.24 -25.65 7.21
N MET A 49 -9.36 -24.52 6.53
CA MET A 49 -10.67 -23.88 6.26
C MET A 49 -11.59 -24.77 5.43
N TYR A 50 -11.05 -25.54 4.48
CA TYR A 50 -11.82 -26.50 3.69
C TYR A 50 -12.47 -27.60 4.56
N PHE A 51 -11.74 -28.10 5.55
CA PHE A 51 -12.23 -29.15 6.46
C PHE A 51 -13.14 -28.60 7.57
N THR A 52 -12.92 -27.36 8.02
CA THR A 52 -13.64 -26.79 9.17
C THR A 52 -14.94 -26.09 8.81
N TRP A 53 -15.17 -25.77 7.53
CA TRP A 53 -16.36 -25.07 7.04
C TRP A 53 -17.69 -25.67 7.53
N HIS A 54 -17.80 -27.00 7.51
CA HIS A 54 -19.03 -27.71 7.90
C HIS A 54 -19.24 -27.75 9.42
N TRP A 55 -18.17 -27.58 10.20
CA TRP A 55 -18.23 -27.64 11.66
C TRP A 55 -18.62 -26.29 12.26
N SER A 56 -18.00 -25.20 11.78
CA SER A 56 -18.33 -23.85 12.24
C SER A 56 -17.92 -22.79 11.23
N ILE A 57 -18.93 -22.14 10.65
CA ILE A 57 -18.75 -20.98 9.78
C ILE A 57 -17.93 -19.86 10.45
N LEU A 58 -18.20 -19.60 11.74
CA LEU A 58 -17.51 -18.57 12.49
C LEU A 58 -16.03 -18.90 12.65
N PHE A 59 -15.71 -20.16 12.96
CA PHE A 59 -14.34 -20.61 13.07
C PHE A 59 -13.59 -20.50 11.74
N THR A 60 -14.23 -20.88 10.63
CA THR A 60 -13.65 -20.69 9.29
C THR A 60 -13.41 -19.22 8.97
N ILE A 61 -14.31 -18.31 9.33
CA ILE A 61 -14.10 -16.86 9.14
C ILE A 61 -12.92 -16.35 9.99
N MET A 62 -12.75 -16.82 11.23
CA MET A 62 -11.58 -16.48 12.05
C MET A 62 -10.28 -16.96 11.40
N LEU A 63 -10.28 -18.16 10.81
CA LEU A 63 -9.14 -18.65 10.04
C LEU A 63 -8.90 -17.81 8.77
N CYS A 64 -9.94 -17.32 8.08
CA CYS A 64 -9.77 -16.39 6.96
C CYS A 64 -9.03 -15.13 7.40
N PHE A 65 -9.35 -14.59 8.57
CA PHE A 65 -8.70 -13.40 9.11
C PHE A 65 -7.21 -13.63 9.39
N VAL A 66 -6.86 -14.75 10.02
CA VAL A 66 -5.45 -15.12 10.25
C VAL A 66 -4.73 -15.38 8.91
N ASN A 67 -5.38 -16.09 8.00
CA ASN A 67 -4.82 -16.42 6.68
C ASN A 67 -4.57 -15.18 5.82
N ALA A 68 -5.42 -14.14 5.96
CA ALA A 68 -5.26 -12.88 5.26
C ALA A 68 -3.94 -12.18 5.59
N PHE A 69 -3.40 -12.32 6.82
CA PHE A 69 -2.06 -11.79 7.14
C PHE A 69 -0.94 -12.55 6.40
N PHE A 70 -1.07 -13.86 6.21
CA PHE A 70 -0.13 -14.60 5.36
C PHE A 70 -0.27 -14.18 3.89
N LEU A 71 -1.49 -13.87 3.45
CA LEU A 71 -1.70 -13.28 2.12
C LEU A 71 -1.08 -11.88 1.99
N VAL A 72 -1.10 -11.05 3.05
CA VAL A 72 -0.33 -9.79 3.11
C VAL A 72 1.17 -10.07 2.90
N ARG A 73 1.74 -11.09 3.56
CA ARG A 73 3.16 -11.46 3.35
C ARG A 73 3.44 -11.90 1.91
N ILE A 74 2.58 -12.74 1.33
CA ILE A 74 2.70 -13.17 -0.07
C ILE A 74 2.64 -11.96 -1.01
N PHE A 75 1.76 -11.00 -0.74
CA PHE A 75 1.71 -9.75 -1.48
C PHE A 75 2.97 -8.90 -1.29
N ILE A 76 3.58 -8.85 -0.12
CA ILE A 76 4.85 -8.13 0.09
C ILE A 76 6.00 -8.77 -0.70
N ILE A 77 5.99 -10.10 -0.83
CA ILE A 77 6.93 -10.81 -1.72
C ILE A 77 6.68 -10.40 -3.18
N GLN A 78 5.42 -10.39 -3.64
CA GLN A 78 5.05 -9.89 -4.97
C GLN A 78 5.52 -8.44 -5.18
N HIS A 79 5.33 -7.61 -4.18
CA HIS A 79 5.70 -6.20 -4.16
C HIS A 79 7.21 -6.01 -4.35
N ASP A 80 8.04 -6.69 -3.55
CA ASP A 80 9.49 -6.60 -3.67
C ASP A 80 10.01 -7.19 -4.99
N CYS A 81 9.35 -8.24 -5.49
CA CYS A 81 9.60 -8.74 -6.84
C CYS A 81 9.29 -7.68 -7.91
N GLY A 82 8.23 -6.87 -7.71
CA GLY A 82 7.86 -5.76 -8.59
C GLY A 82 8.92 -4.65 -8.62
N HIS A 83 9.57 -4.41 -7.49
CA HIS A 83 10.73 -3.52 -7.35
C HIS A 83 12.06 -4.14 -7.79
N GLN A 84 12.06 -5.42 -8.17
CA GLN A 84 13.27 -6.19 -8.49
C GLN A 84 14.28 -6.24 -7.33
N SER A 85 13.79 -6.17 -6.09
CA SER A 85 14.61 -6.15 -4.87
C SER A 85 14.65 -7.48 -4.14
N PHE A 86 13.67 -8.36 -4.36
CA PHE A 86 13.54 -9.60 -3.58
C PHE A 86 14.64 -10.63 -3.84
N LEU A 87 15.01 -10.83 -5.12
CA LEU A 87 16.07 -11.73 -5.59
C LEU A 87 17.05 -10.99 -6.51
N LYS A 88 18.26 -11.56 -6.67
CA LYS A 88 19.28 -11.04 -7.62
C LYS A 88 18.83 -11.15 -9.08
N SER A 89 18.08 -12.20 -9.43
CA SER A 89 17.65 -12.46 -10.81
C SER A 89 16.30 -11.83 -11.11
N LYS A 90 16.27 -10.96 -12.13
CA LYS A 90 15.02 -10.35 -12.64
C LYS A 90 14.03 -11.40 -13.15
N LYS A 91 14.52 -12.47 -13.78
CA LYS A 91 13.68 -13.59 -14.25
C LYS A 91 12.96 -14.26 -13.08
N TRP A 92 13.67 -14.52 -11.98
CA TRP A 92 13.08 -15.15 -10.81
C TRP A 92 12.16 -14.21 -10.03
N ASN A 93 12.49 -12.92 -9.93
CA ASN A 93 11.54 -11.92 -9.41
C ASN A 93 10.25 -11.92 -10.22
N ALA A 94 10.34 -11.93 -11.55
CA ALA A 94 9.14 -11.97 -12.40
C ALA A 94 8.33 -13.25 -12.19
N ALA A 95 8.97 -14.42 -12.19
CA ALA A 95 8.31 -15.70 -12.01
C ALA A 95 7.58 -15.78 -10.65
N ILE A 96 8.25 -15.41 -9.56
CA ILE A 96 7.67 -15.41 -8.21
C ILE A 96 6.57 -14.37 -8.09
N GLY A 97 6.75 -13.18 -8.66
CA GLY A 97 5.72 -12.13 -8.67
C GLY A 97 4.44 -12.59 -9.36
N TYR A 98 4.55 -13.23 -10.53
CA TYR A 98 3.40 -13.84 -11.21
C TYR A 98 2.78 -14.98 -10.40
N PHE A 99 3.58 -15.81 -9.75
CA PHE A 99 3.05 -16.87 -8.89
C PHE A 99 2.27 -16.31 -7.70
N CYS A 100 2.81 -15.30 -7.01
CA CYS A 100 2.12 -14.61 -5.91
C CYS A 100 0.81 -13.95 -6.38
N SER A 101 0.75 -13.47 -7.63
CA SER A 101 -0.46 -12.86 -8.20
C SER A 101 -1.66 -13.80 -8.23
N LEU A 102 -1.44 -15.12 -8.32
CA LEU A 102 -2.51 -16.12 -8.29
C LEU A 102 -3.23 -16.13 -6.94
N PHE A 103 -2.51 -15.81 -5.87
CA PHE A 103 -3.03 -15.78 -4.51
C PHE A 103 -3.57 -14.40 -4.16
N SER A 104 -2.79 -13.35 -4.43
CA SER A 104 -3.16 -11.97 -4.12
C SER A 104 -4.26 -11.43 -5.03
N SER A 105 -4.49 -12.05 -6.19
CA SER A 105 -5.43 -11.58 -7.22
C SER A 105 -5.06 -10.22 -7.83
N LEU A 106 -3.83 -9.74 -7.62
CA LEU A 106 -3.31 -8.48 -8.16
C LEU A 106 -2.40 -8.76 -9.37
N PRO A 107 -2.71 -8.24 -10.58
CA PRO A 107 -1.95 -8.54 -11.79
C PRO A 107 -0.53 -7.97 -11.73
N PHE A 108 0.47 -8.85 -11.65
CA PHE A 108 1.83 -8.52 -11.22
C PHE A 108 2.47 -7.35 -11.98
N ASN A 109 2.64 -7.46 -13.30
CA ASN A 109 3.35 -6.44 -14.08
C ASN A 109 2.61 -5.09 -14.12
N TYR A 110 1.28 -5.12 -14.21
CA TYR A 110 0.48 -3.90 -14.23
C TYR A 110 0.54 -3.21 -12.87
N TRP A 111 0.25 -3.94 -11.81
CA TRP A 111 0.30 -3.45 -10.44
C TRP A 111 1.69 -2.91 -10.11
N ALA A 112 2.77 -3.64 -10.45
CA ALA A 112 4.15 -3.19 -10.22
C ALA A 112 4.47 -1.90 -10.99
N LYS A 113 3.91 -1.70 -12.19
CA LYS A 113 4.12 -0.47 -12.96
C LYS A 113 3.44 0.73 -12.31
N VAL A 114 2.18 0.56 -11.87
CA VAL A 114 1.43 1.59 -11.12
C VAL A 114 2.16 1.92 -9.81
N HIS A 115 2.58 0.89 -9.07
CA HIS A 115 3.28 1.08 -7.80
C HIS A 115 4.65 1.74 -7.95
N ASN A 116 5.41 1.39 -8.99
CA ASN A 116 6.67 2.08 -9.29
C ASN A 116 6.45 3.57 -9.66
N HIS A 117 5.33 3.90 -10.31
CA HIS A 117 4.95 5.29 -10.54
C HIS A 117 4.67 6.01 -9.23
N HIS A 118 3.89 5.40 -8.33
CA HIS A 118 3.65 5.90 -6.98
C HIS A 118 4.94 6.21 -6.21
N HIS A 119 5.89 5.26 -6.18
CA HIS A 119 7.20 5.49 -5.55
C HIS A 119 7.99 6.66 -6.15
N GLY A 120 7.86 6.92 -7.45
CA GLY A 120 8.54 8.02 -8.12
C GLY A 120 7.86 9.39 -7.95
N HIS A 121 6.57 9.42 -7.58
CA HIS A 121 5.75 10.64 -7.63
C HIS A 121 4.89 10.86 -6.37
N THR A 122 5.04 10.04 -5.33
CA THR A 122 4.31 10.21 -4.07
C THR A 122 4.50 11.64 -3.53
N GLY A 123 3.43 12.23 -3.01
CA GLY A 123 3.42 13.62 -2.59
C GLY A 123 3.46 14.67 -3.71
N GLN A 124 3.48 14.29 -5.00
CA GLN A 124 3.22 15.24 -6.09
C GLN A 124 1.72 15.40 -6.29
N LEU A 125 1.19 16.60 -6.05
CA LEU A 125 -0.25 16.84 -6.14
C LEU A 125 -0.82 16.53 -7.53
N GLU A 126 -0.06 16.73 -8.61
CA GLU A 126 -0.49 16.45 -9.99
C GLU A 126 -0.63 14.95 -10.28
N GLU A 127 0.04 14.08 -9.52
CA GLU A 127 0.13 12.64 -9.76
C GLU A 127 -0.62 11.80 -8.70
N ARG A 128 -1.26 12.46 -7.72
CA ARG A 128 -1.90 11.87 -6.53
C ARG A 128 -3.02 10.86 -6.79
N ASP A 129 -3.53 10.79 -8.00
CA ASP A 129 -4.60 9.86 -8.38
C ASP A 129 -4.04 8.49 -8.81
N ILE A 130 -2.72 8.32 -8.97
CA ILE A 130 -2.08 7.09 -9.44
C ILE A 130 -1.40 6.35 -8.29
N GLY A 131 -2.02 5.24 -7.85
CA GLY A 131 -1.44 4.37 -6.83
C GLY A 131 -1.61 4.84 -5.37
N ASP A 132 -2.38 5.90 -5.14
CA ASP A 132 -2.73 6.42 -3.81
C ASP A 132 -4.26 6.62 -3.67
N VAL A 133 -4.72 6.81 -2.43
CA VAL A 133 -6.11 7.14 -2.12
C VAL A 133 -6.34 8.61 -2.40
N LYS A 134 -7.11 8.90 -3.46
CA LYS A 134 -7.50 10.24 -3.87
C LYS A 134 -7.87 11.15 -2.69
N PHE A 135 -7.26 12.33 -2.66
CA PHE A 135 -7.63 13.43 -1.78
C PHE A 135 -7.68 14.74 -2.55
N LEU A 136 -8.35 15.73 -1.96
CA LEU A 136 -8.49 17.07 -2.53
C LEU A 136 -7.72 18.07 -1.68
N THR A 137 -7.25 19.14 -2.31
CA THR A 137 -6.82 20.31 -1.57
C THR A 137 -8.02 21.07 -1.02
N VAL A 138 -7.77 21.93 -0.02
CA VAL A 138 -8.78 22.85 0.52
C VAL A 138 -9.36 23.73 -0.58
N THR A 139 -8.52 24.20 -1.51
CA THR A 139 -8.93 25.03 -2.66
C THR A 139 -9.86 24.25 -3.56
N GLU A 140 -9.48 23.05 -3.98
CA GLU A 140 -10.30 22.19 -4.84
C GLU A 140 -11.66 21.88 -4.20
N TYR A 141 -11.68 21.50 -2.93
CA TYR A 141 -12.93 21.21 -2.22
C TYR A 141 -13.81 22.46 -2.05
N ARG A 142 -13.21 23.64 -1.90
CA ARG A 142 -13.93 24.93 -1.86
C ARG A 142 -14.56 25.26 -3.21
N GLU A 143 -13.90 24.97 -4.32
CA GLU A 143 -14.41 25.23 -5.67
C GLU A 143 -15.51 24.24 -6.09
N MET A 144 -15.61 23.08 -5.44
CA MET A 144 -16.68 22.12 -5.71
C MET A 144 -18.08 22.65 -5.33
N GLY A 145 -19.06 22.38 -6.19
CA GLY A 145 -20.48 22.52 -5.89
C GLY A 145 -20.96 21.54 -4.80
N LYS A 146 -22.18 21.75 -4.29
CA LYS A 146 -22.77 20.96 -3.19
C LYS A 146 -22.77 19.45 -3.45
N LEU A 147 -23.15 19.04 -4.66
CA LEU A 147 -23.16 17.62 -5.06
C LEU A 147 -21.75 17.02 -5.09
N GLY A 148 -20.77 17.75 -5.65
CA GLY A 148 -19.37 17.31 -5.68
C GLY A 148 -18.79 17.12 -4.28
N ARG A 149 -19.06 18.06 -3.37
CA ARG A 149 -18.66 17.92 -1.95
C ARG A 149 -19.33 16.72 -1.28
N LEU A 150 -20.60 16.45 -1.55
CA LEU A 150 -21.31 15.28 -1.03
C LEU A 150 -20.68 13.98 -1.54
N GLN A 151 -20.46 13.86 -2.85
CA GLN A 151 -19.80 12.70 -3.47
C GLN A 151 -18.42 12.45 -2.86
N TYR A 152 -17.62 13.51 -2.68
CA TYR A 152 -16.30 13.40 -2.06
C TYR A 152 -16.37 12.96 -0.59
N ARG A 153 -17.32 13.49 0.19
CA ARG A 153 -17.55 13.06 1.58
C ARG A 153 -17.98 11.61 1.69
N LEU A 154 -18.84 11.14 0.77
CA LEU A 154 -19.25 9.74 0.68
C LEU A 154 -18.05 8.86 0.34
N PHE A 155 -17.26 9.23 -0.68
CA PHE A 155 -16.03 8.53 -1.02
C PHE A 155 -15.05 8.44 0.15
N ARG A 156 -14.85 9.54 0.89
CA ARG A 156 -13.96 9.58 2.06
C ARG A 156 -14.58 9.01 3.34
N ASN A 157 -15.78 8.45 3.31
CA ASN A 157 -16.37 7.76 4.47
C ASN A 157 -15.55 6.47 4.76
N PRO A 158 -15.23 6.14 6.03
CA PRO A 158 -14.44 4.95 6.34
C PRO A 158 -15.02 3.63 5.80
N ILE A 159 -16.35 3.47 5.80
CA ILE A 159 -17.00 2.28 5.23
C ILE A 159 -16.73 2.22 3.72
N VAL A 160 -16.87 3.34 3.02
CA VAL A 160 -16.58 3.37 1.59
C VAL A 160 -15.09 3.13 1.32
N LEU A 161 -14.19 3.83 2.00
CA LEU A 161 -12.75 3.70 1.82
C LEU A 161 -12.20 2.30 2.12
N PHE A 162 -12.69 1.65 3.17
CA PHE A 162 -12.10 0.40 3.67
C PHE A 162 -12.93 -0.85 3.39
N ILE A 163 -14.17 -0.74 2.91
CA ILE A 163 -15.02 -1.88 2.54
C ILE A 163 -15.35 -1.85 1.05
N VAL A 164 -15.90 -0.74 0.54
CA VAL A 164 -16.36 -0.65 -0.85
C VAL A 164 -15.20 -0.45 -1.84
N SER A 165 -14.30 0.50 -1.57
CA SER A 165 -13.16 0.80 -2.44
C SER A 165 -12.23 -0.39 -2.67
N PRO A 166 -11.90 -1.25 -1.69
CA PRO A 166 -11.16 -2.47 -1.95
C PRO A 166 -11.88 -3.41 -2.91
N ILE A 167 -13.21 -3.59 -2.79
CA ILE A 167 -13.99 -4.42 -3.72
C ILE A 167 -13.88 -3.86 -5.14
N VAL A 168 -14.11 -2.55 -5.30
CA VAL A 168 -13.98 -1.86 -6.60
C VAL A 168 -12.56 -2.00 -7.15
N TYR A 169 -11.54 -1.81 -6.32
CA TYR A 169 -10.15 -1.89 -6.76
C TYR A 169 -9.77 -3.29 -7.27
N PHE A 170 -10.20 -4.35 -6.58
CA PHE A 170 -9.90 -5.73 -6.98
C PHE A 170 -10.74 -6.21 -8.18
N THR A 171 -12.00 -5.78 -8.28
CA THR A 171 -12.93 -6.25 -9.32
C THR A 171 -12.94 -5.40 -10.58
N ILE A 172 -12.57 -4.12 -10.48
CA ILE A 172 -12.61 -3.15 -11.59
C ILE A 172 -11.21 -2.64 -11.88
N SER A 173 -10.56 -1.91 -10.96
CA SER A 173 -9.28 -1.23 -11.24
C SER A 173 -8.13 -2.19 -11.58
N ASN A 174 -8.10 -3.38 -10.99
CA ASN A 174 -7.11 -4.42 -11.31
C ASN A 174 -7.55 -5.36 -12.43
N ARG A 175 -8.78 -5.25 -12.93
CA ARG A 175 -9.26 -6.05 -14.08
C ARG A 175 -9.08 -5.32 -15.39
N PHE A 176 -9.20 -4.00 -15.37
CA PHE A 176 -9.09 -3.17 -16.56
C PHE A 176 -7.99 -2.11 -16.42
N PRO A 177 -7.24 -1.83 -17.49
CA PRO A 177 -6.16 -0.86 -17.45
C PRO A 177 -6.66 0.57 -17.66
N PHE A 178 -7.21 1.18 -16.60
CA PHE A 178 -7.67 2.57 -16.63
C PHE A 178 -6.53 3.60 -16.59
N GLU A 179 -5.39 3.24 -15.99
CA GLU A 179 -4.29 4.19 -15.78
C GLU A 179 -3.64 4.62 -17.10
N LYS A 180 -3.48 5.94 -17.28
CA LYS A 180 -2.95 6.56 -18.50
C LYS A 180 -1.45 6.85 -18.35
N PHE A 181 -0.61 5.84 -18.52
CA PHE A 181 0.85 6.02 -18.57
C PHE A 181 1.31 6.55 -19.94
N LYS A 182 2.16 7.59 -19.97
CA LYS A 182 2.84 8.01 -21.21
C LYS A 182 3.85 6.92 -21.65
N GLY A 183 3.75 6.47 -22.90
CA GLY A 183 4.87 5.84 -23.64
C GLY A 183 5.06 4.31 -23.64
N ILE A 184 4.41 3.51 -22.79
CA ILE A 184 4.58 2.03 -22.81
C ILE A 184 3.25 1.31 -22.52
N PHE A 185 2.22 1.64 -23.30
CA PHE A 185 0.83 1.31 -22.95
C PHE A 185 0.43 -0.12 -23.34
N ARG A 186 0.81 -0.59 -24.53
CA ARG A 186 0.23 -1.81 -25.09
C ARG A 186 0.72 -3.08 -24.37
N SER A 187 2.01 -3.20 -24.11
CA SER A 187 2.60 -4.40 -23.51
C SER A 187 2.16 -4.61 -22.05
N VAL A 188 2.09 -3.55 -21.25
CA VAL A 188 1.66 -3.61 -19.85
C VAL A 188 0.18 -3.97 -19.75
N LYS A 189 -0.67 -3.42 -20.64
CA LYS A 189 -2.09 -3.79 -20.72
C LYS A 189 -2.30 -5.25 -21.08
N TRP A 190 -1.59 -5.74 -22.10
CA TRP A 190 -1.66 -7.16 -22.47
C TRP A 190 -1.13 -8.07 -21.37
N ALA A 191 -0.10 -7.64 -20.64
CA ALA A 191 0.37 -8.36 -19.46
C ALA A 191 -0.71 -8.44 -18.37
N GLN A 192 -1.47 -7.36 -18.13
CA GLN A 192 -2.61 -7.36 -17.21
C GLN A 192 -3.69 -8.34 -17.65
N VAL A 193 -4.14 -8.25 -18.91
CA VAL A 193 -5.19 -9.12 -19.47
C VAL A 193 -4.77 -10.59 -19.35
N ARG A 194 -3.56 -10.94 -19.79
CA ARG A 194 -3.02 -12.30 -19.67
C ARG A 194 -2.97 -12.78 -18.22
N ASN A 195 -2.49 -11.96 -17.29
CA ASN A 195 -2.42 -12.35 -15.89
C ASN A 195 -3.82 -12.57 -15.31
N ASN A 196 -4.78 -11.70 -15.61
CA ASN A 196 -6.17 -11.84 -15.17
C ASN A 196 -6.83 -13.08 -15.76
N LEU A 197 -6.57 -13.42 -17.03
CA LEU A 197 -7.05 -14.67 -17.63
C LEU A 197 -6.48 -15.91 -16.90
N ILE A 198 -5.19 -15.90 -16.55
CA ILE A 198 -4.58 -17.00 -15.79
C ILE A 198 -5.21 -17.11 -14.40
N ILE A 199 -5.38 -15.99 -13.68
CA ILE A 199 -6.05 -15.97 -12.37
C ILE A 199 -7.47 -16.54 -12.49
N LEU A 200 -8.23 -16.10 -13.49
CA LEU A 200 -9.59 -16.57 -13.75
C LEU A 200 -9.63 -18.08 -13.99
N LEU A 201 -8.77 -18.59 -14.87
CA LEU A 201 -8.70 -20.03 -15.18
C LEU A 201 -8.32 -20.86 -13.95
N VAL A 202 -7.36 -20.39 -13.14
CA VAL A 202 -6.99 -21.05 -11.88
C VAL A 202 -8.16 -21.06 -10.90
N TYR A 203 -8.90 -19.96 -10.79
CA TYR A 203 -10.04 -19.86 -9.88
C TYR A 203 -11.23 -20.73 -10.35
N ILE A 204 -11.44 -20.83 -11.67
CA ILE A 204 -12.41 -21.77 -12.25
C ILE A 204 -12.02 -23.21 -11.93
N ALA A 205 -10.76 -23.58 -12.14
CA ALA A 205 -10.27 -24.92 -11.84
C ALA A 205 -10.41 -25.27 -10.36
N LEU A 206 -10.05 -24.34 -9.45
CA LEU A 206 -10.21 -24.53 -8.02
C LEU A 206 -11.70 -24.63 -7.63
N GLY A 207 -12.55 -23.75 -8.14
CA GLY A 207 -14.00 -23.79 -7.90
C GLY A 207 -14.63 -25.11 -8.34
N ALA A 208 -14.21 -25.65 -9.50
CA ALA A 208 -14.65 -26.96 -9.97
C ALA A 208 -14.11 -28.11 -9.11
N LEU A 209 -12.85 -28.04 -8.65
CA LEU A 209 -12.21 -29.10 -7.87
C LEU A 209 -12.75 -29.22 -6.44
N ILE A 210 -12.95 -28.09 -5.75
CA ILE A 210 -13.32 -28.07 -4.33
C ILE A 210 -14.77 -27.67 -4.06
N GLY A 211 -15.52 -27.32 -5.12
CA GLY A 211 -16.89 -26.83 -5.04
C GLY A 211 -16.97 -25.31 -4.90
N TRP A 212 -17.83 -24.69 -5.71
CA TRP A 212 -17.94 -23.24 -5.84
C TRP A 212 -18.28 -22.52 -4.53
N VAL A 213 -19.21 -23.05 -3.74
CA VAL A 213 -19.61 -22.44 -2.47
C VAL A 213 -18.41 -22.36 -1.51
N LYS A 214 -17.69 -23.48 -1.32
CA LYS A 214 -16.51 -23.51 -0.44
C LYS A 214 -15.41 -22.61 -0.97
N PHE A 215 -15.14 -22.65 -2.28
CA PHE A 215 -14.12 -21.80 -2.89
C PHE A 215 -14.43 -20.32 -2.71
N ILE A 216 -15.66 -19.90 -2.98
CA ILE A 216 -16.10 -18.51 -2.81
C ILE A 216 -15.89 -18.08 -1.37
N VAL A 217 -16.37 -18.85 -0.40
CA VAL A 217 -16.32 -18.37 0.98
C VAL A 217 -14.90 -18.42 1.54
N ILE A 218 -14.08 -19.42 1.20
CA ILE A 218 -12.71 -19.48 1.69
C ILE A 218 -11.83 -18.45 0.97
N GLN A 219 -11.75 -18.52 -0.36
CA GLN A 219 -10.81 -17.71 -1.14
C GLN A 219 -11.25 -16.24 -1.21
N LEU A 220 -12.52 -15.95 -1.52
CA LEU A 220 -12.94 -14.55 -1.68
C LEU A 220 -13.03 -13.83 -0.34
N SER A 221 -13.40 -14.49 0.76
CA SER A 221 -13.35 -13.86 2.09
C SER A 221 -11.91 -13.60 2.54
N THR A 222 -10.97 -14.52 2.26
CA THR A 222 -9.53 -14.28 2.54
C THR A 222 -9.01 -13.09 1.74
N ILE A 223 -9.32 -13.01 0.43
CA ILE A 223 -8.94 -11.87 -0.42
C ILE A 223 -9.57 -10.58 0.09
N PHE A 224 -10.85 -10.61 0.45
CA PHE A 224 -11.55 -9.42 0.94
C PHE A 224 -10.92 -8.89 2.23
N ILE A 225 -10.67 -9.74 3.23
CA ILE A 225 -10.02 -9.32 4.48
C ILE A 225 -8.59 -8.83 4.20
N PHE A 226 -7.84 -9.52 3.33
CA PHE A 226 -6.52 -9.07 2.87
C PHE A 226 -6.58 -7.67 2.25
N ALA A 227 -7.59 -7.41 1.41
CA ALA A 227 -7.78 -6.13 0.76
C ALA A 227 -8.09 -5.03 1.79
N VAL A 228 -8.96 -5.28 2.77
CA VAL A 228 -9.25 -4.36 3.88
C VAL A 228 -7.98 -4.02 4.67
N ILE A 229 -7.21 -5.04 5.08
CA ILE A 229 -5.96 -4.87 5.84
C ILE A 229 -4.95 -4.04 5.02
N SER A 230 -4.79 -4.37 3.74
CA SER A 230 -3.84 -3.70 2.86
C SER A 230 -4.23 -2.24 2.63
N PHE A 231 -5.50 -1.97 2.34
CA PHE A 231 -6.00 -0.60 2.16
C PHE A 231 -5.80 0.25 3.42
N TRP A 232 -6.05 -0.31 4.61
CA TRP A 232 -5.76 0.37 5.86
C TRP A 232 -4.27 0.73 5.97
N PHE A 233 -3.39 -0.24 5.74
CA PHE A 233 -1.93 -0.04 5.84
C PHE A 233 -1.42 1.04 4.89
N PHE A 234 -1.76 0.96 3.61
CA PHE A 234 -1.26 1.94 2.64
C PHE A 234 -1.92 3.31 2.82
N TYR A 235 -3.18 3.36 3.29
CA TYR A 235 -3.83 4.62 3.63
C TYR A 235 -3.09 5.34 4.76
N ILE A 236 -2.86 4.69 5.91
CA ILE A 236 -2.21 5.36 7.05
C ILE A 236 -0.75 5.70 6.75
N GLN A 237 -0.14 4.96 5.82
CA GLN A 237 1.21 5.21 5.37
C GLN A 237 1.36 6.52 4.60
N HIS A 238 0.32 7.00 3.92
CA HIS A 238 0.38 8.21 3.08
C HIS A 238 -0.59 9.32 3.48
N GLN A 239 -1.62 9.02 4.29
CA GLN A 239 -2.66 9.95 4.69
C GLN A 239 -2.67 10.22 6.19
N HIS A 240 -1.59 10.82 6.66
CA HIS A 240 -1.42 11.34 8.01
C HIS A 240 -1.38 12.88 8.01
N GLU A 241 -1.51 13.51 9.17
CA GLU A 241 -1.64 14.97 9.28
C GLU A 241 -0.43 15.70 8.67
N THR A 242 0.77 15.24 9.01
CA THR A 242 2.06 15.85 8.66
C THR A 242 2.66 15.32 7.36
N ALA A 243 1.86 14.71 6.48
CA ALA A 243 2.30 14.20 5.18
C ALA A 243 2.93 15.32 4.34
N TYR A 244 3.80 14.95 3.39
CA TYR A 244 4.41 15.89 2.47
C TYR A 244 3.68 15.82 1.12
N ASN A 245 2.98 16.90 0.76
CA ASN A 245 2.39 17.06 -0.56
C ASN A 245 2.73 18.44 -1.14
N GLU A 246 3.29 18.46 -2.34
CA GLU A 246 3.71 19.66 -3.05
C GLU A 246 3.35 19.56 -4.54
N TRP A 247 3.17 20.71 -5.16
CA TRP A 247 3.17 20.81 -6.61
C TRP A 247 4.57 20.50 -7.16
N ARG A 248 4.65 19.94 -8.37
CA ARG A 248 5.89 19.46 -8.99
C ARG A 248 7.06 20.44 -8.90
N LYS A 249 6.80 21.74 -9.04
CA LYS A 249 7.83 22.81 -8.98
C LYS A 249 8.58 22.84 -7.64
N ASN A 250 7.89 22.51 -6.54
CA ASN A 250 8.43 22.59 -5.18
C ASN A 250 8.68 21.20 -4.56
N TRP A 251 8.41 20.14 -5.32
CA TRP A 251 8.51 18.77 -4.83
C TRP A 251 9.96 18.30 -4.71
N ASN A 252 10.25 17.57 -3.63
CA ASN A 252 11.53 16.93 -3.41
C ASN A 252 11.35 15.45 -3.03
N TYR A 253 12.06 14.58 -3.74
CA TYR A 253 12.00 13.12 -3.55
C TYR A 253 12.33 12.67 -2.11
N VAL A 254 13.37 13.24 -1.49
CA VAL A 254 13.80 12.81 -0.14
C VAL A 254 12.78 13.23 0.91
N LEU A 255 12.24 14.45 0.80
CA LEU A 255 11.17 14.91 1.70
C LEU A 255 9.90 14.08 1.51
N ALA A 256 9.50 13.79 0.27
CA ALA A 256 8.36 12.95 -0.03
C ALA A 256 8.52 11.53 0.56
N ALA A 257 9.71 10.94 0.46
CA ALA A 257 9.98 9.64 1.03
C ALA A 257 9.96 9.62 2.56
N VAL A 258 10.61 10.58 3.22
CA VAL A 258 10.82 10.53 4.68
C VAL A 258 9.65 11.13 5.45
N ARG A 259 9.07 12.23 4.95
CA ARG A 259 7.94 12.91 5.57
C ARG A 259 6.60 12.47 5.01
N GLY A 260 6.52 12.15 3.72
CA GLY A 260 5.27 11.72 3.07
C GLY A 260 4.88 10.27 3.34
N ALA A 261 5.75 9.50 4.01
CA ALA A 261 5.45 8.16 4.46
C ALA A 261 5.64 8.00 5.98
N THR A 262 4.81 7.17 6.61
CA THR A 262 4.95 6.87 8.05
C THR A 262 5.85 5.67 8.33
N TYR A 263 6.53 5.69 9.47
CA TYR A 263 6.92 4.47 10.16
C TYR A 263 5.74 3.95 10.99
N TYR A 264 5.07 2.90 10.51
CA TYR A 264 4.02 2.23 11.27
C TYR A 264 4.62 1.23 12.28
N ARG A 265 4.80 1.69 13.52
CA ARG A 265 5.41 0.95 14.63
C ARG A 265 4.41 -0.05 15.21
N LEU A 266 4.44 -1.25 14.66
CA LEU A 266 3.62 -2.38 15.08
C LEU A 266 4.32 -3.25 16.14
N PRO A 267 3.55 -4.01 16.95
CA PRO A 267 4.11 -5.10 17.74
C PRO A 267 4.86 -6.09 16.83
N LYS A 268 5.88 -6.77 17.37
CA LYS A 268 6.80 -7.59 16.58
C LYS A 268 6.13 -8.66 15.72
N VAL A 269 5.08 -9.29 16.23
CA VAL A 269 4.29 -10.28 15.47
C VAL A 269 3.65 -9.65 14.24
N PHE A 270 3.02 -8.48 14.36
CA PHE A 270 2.39 -7.80 13.23
C PHE A 270 3.41 -7.19 12.28
N GLN A 271 4.52 -6.64 12.79
CA GLN A 271 5.64 -6.19 11.95
C GLN A 271 6.15 -7.34 11.08
N TRP A 272 6.27 -8.55 11.65
CA TRP A 272 6.61 -9.75 10.91
C TRP A 272 5.49 -10.15 9.94
N LEU A 273 4.23 -10.22 10.37
CA LEU A 273 3.09 -10.56 9.49
C LEU A 273 2.91 -9.57 8.33
N THR A 274 3.40 -8.34 8.46
CA THR A 274 3.39 -7.36 7.37
C THR A 274 4.77 -7.18 6.75
N GLY A 275 5.64 -8.20 6.82
CA GLY A 275 6.93 -8.25 6.14
C GLY A 275 7.76 -6.97 6.30
N ASN A 276 7.80 -6.36 7.49
CA ASN A 276 8.49 -5.09 7.74
C ASN A 276 8.05 -3.87 6.89
N ILE A 277 6.98 -3.95 6.09
CA ILE A 277 6.55 -2.85 5.21
C ILE A 277 6.10 -1.60 5.99
N GLY A 278 5.83 -1.73 7.29
CA GLY A 278 5.60 -0.60 8.19
C GLY A 278 6.77 0.38 8.24
N LEU A 279 8.00 -0.03 7.88
CA LEU A 279 9.19 0.83 7.69
C LEU A 279 9.12 1.60 6.36
N HIS A 280 7.97 2.20 6.11
CA HIS A 280 7.58 2.64 4.76
C HIS A 280 8.35 3.86 4.28
N HIS A 281 8.78 4.74 5.20
CA HIS A 281 9.63 5.88 4.89
C HIS A 281 10.99 5.46 4.33
N ILE A 282 11.62 4.44 4.89
CA ILE A 282 12.86 3.86 4.34
C ILE A 282 12.59 3.14 3.01
N HIS A 283 11.45 2.44 2.93
CA HIS A 283 11.04 1.77 1.71
C HIS A 283 10.78 2.76 0.56
N HIS A 284 10.16 3.91 0.80
CA HIS A 284 10.00 4.98 -0.20
C HIS A 284 11.31 5.68 -0.53
N LEU A 285 12.21 5.81 0.45
CA LEU A 285 13.53 6.36 0.18
C LEU A 285 14.28 5.47 -0.82
N SER A 286 14.13 4.15 -0.71
CA SER A 286 14.56 3.21 -1.75
C SER A 286 13.80 1.89 -1.72
N SER A 287 12.92 1.71 -2.70
CA SER A 287 12.16 0.47 -2.88
C SER A 287 13.01 -0.73 -3.27
N ARG A 288 14.28 -0.48 -3.62
CA ARG A 288 15.31 -1.51 -3.90
C ARG A 288 15.82 -2.23 -2.64
N ILE A 289 15.50 -1.77 -1.44
CA ILE A 289 15.83 -2.51 -0.21
C ILE A 289 14.77 -3.60 -0.05
N PRO A 290 15.11 -4.89 -0.13
CA PRO A 290 14.15 -5.95 0.16
C PRO A 290 13.67 -5.85 1.59
N ASN A 291 12.42 -6.24 1.81
CA ASN A 291 11.73 -6.09 3.08
C ASN A 291 12.46 -6.76 4.27
N TYR A 292 13.17 -7.86 4.03
CA TYR A 292 13.99 -8.56 5.04
C TYR A 292 15.29 -7.84 5.42
N ASN A 293 15.62 -6.72 4.77
CA ASN A 293 16.75 -5.85 5.10
C ASN A 293 16.31 -4.49 5.67
N LEU A 294 15.02 -4.11 5.59
CA LEU A 294 14.53 -2.82 6.07
C LEU A 294 14.82 -2.59 7.57
N GLU A 295 14.52 -3.57 8.42
CA GLU A 295 14.76 -3.42 9.87
C GLU A 295 16.26 -3.30 10.20
N LYS A 296 17.12 -4.01 9.45
CA LYS A 296 18.57 -3.93 9.61
C LYS A 296 19.05 -2.52 9.23
N CYS A 297 18.62 -2.02 8.07
CA CYS A 297 18.93 -0.67 7.59
C CYS A 297 18.54 0.40 8.61
N MET A 298 17.33 0.29 9.16
CA MET A 298 16.82 1.19 10.18
C MET A 298 17.68 1.17 11.46
N LYS A 299 17.99 -0.02 12.00
CA LYS A 299 18.71 -0.16 13.27
C LYS A 299 20.14 0.34 13.20
N GLU A 300 20.82 0.07 12.10
CA GLU A 300 22.23 0.46 11.89
C GLU A 300 22.37 1.94 11.50
N ASN A 301 21.28 2.60 11.07
CA ASN A 301 21.32 3.99 10.61
C ASN A 301 20.19 4.83 11.26
N PRO A 302 20.31 5.19 12.55
CA PRO A 302 19.28 5.93 13.28
C PRO A 302 18.87 7.26 12.62
N ILE A 303 19.76 7.87 11.82
CA ILE A 303 19.47 9.11 11.09
C ILE A 303 18.28 8.98 10.13
N LEU A 304 18.04 7.79 9.56
CA LEU A 304 16.90 7.52 8.68
C LEU A 304 15.54 7.57 9.41
N ASN A 305 15.56 7.45 10.74
CA ASN A 305 14.37 7.54 11.58
C ASN A 305 14.20 8.89 12.27
N LYS A 306 15.25 9.72 12.34
CA LYS A 306 15.23 10.99 13.09
C LYS A 306 14.04 11.88 12.70
N TYR A 307 13.67 11.87 11.42
CA TYR A 307 12.63 12.72 10.86
C TYR A 307 11.37 11.95 10.39
N ALA A 308 11.27 10.66 10.73
CA ALA A 308 10.15 9.83 10.29
C ALA A 308 8.88 10.17 11.08
N ASN A 309 7.73 10.16 10.40
CA ASN A 309 6.44 10.22 11.07
C ASN A 309 6.10 8.86 11.67
N ILE A 310 6.23 8.71 12.98
CA ILE A 310 5.99 7.43 13.67
C ILE A 310 4.54 7.35 14.12
N LEU A 311 3.85 6.27 13.73
CA LEU A 311 2.49 5.97 14.19
C LEU A 311 2.45 4.58 14.84
N THR A 312 1.77 4.47 15.98
CA THR A 312 1.28 3.19 16.51
C THR A 312 -0.10 2.86 15.94
N PHE A 313 -0.58 1.63 16.15
CA PHE A 313 -1.95 1.24 15.75
C PHE A 313 -3.02 2.17 16.33
N LYS A 314 -2.90 2.58 17.60
CA LYS A 314 -3.89 3.45 18.24
C LYS A 314 -3.86 4.88 17.66
N GLU A 315 -2.68 5.39 17.34
CA GLU A 315 -2.52 6.72 16.74
C GLU A 315 -3.00 6.75 15.28
N SER A 316 -2.77 5.66 14.53
CA SER A 316 -3.20 5.57 13.13
C SER A 316 -4.72 5.65 12.97
N LEU A 317 -5.51 5.25 13.98
CA LEU A 317 -6.96 5.44 13.99
C LEU A 317 -7.38 6.90 13.82
N LYS A 318 -6.58 7.87 14.27
CA LYS A 318 -6.88 9.30 14.10
C LYS A 318 -6.79 9.72 12.63
N CYS A 319 -6.01 9.01 11.81
CA CYS A 319 -5.79 9.35 10.40
C CYS A 319 -7.06 9.27 9.54
N ILE A 320 -8.11 8.61 10.02
CA ILE A 320 -9.41 8.65 9.36
C ILE A 320 -9.96 10.07 9.26
N HIS A 321 -9.52 11.02 10.08
CA HIS A 321 -9.96 12.41 10.05
C HIS A 321 -9.18 13.27 9.05
N ASN A 322 -8.11 12.75 8.45
CA ASN A 322 -7.33 13.46 7.43
C ASN A 322 -8.08 13.41 6.11
N LYS A 323 -8.79 14.49 5.77
CA LYS A 323 -9.70 14.51 4.63
C LYS A 323 -9.19 15.39 3.50
N LEU A 324 -8.70 16.59 3.81
CA LEU A 324 -8.30 17.59 2.83
C LEU A 324 -6.86 18.01 3.05
N TRP A 325 -6.11 18.27 1.98
CA TRP A 325 -4.78 18.86 2.08
C TRP A 325 -4.87 20.39 2.15
N ASP A 326 -4.44 20.98 3.26
CA ASP A 326 -4.32 22.44 3.40
C ASP A 326 -2.95 22.87 2.90
N GLU A 327 -2.93 23.48 1.71
CA GLU A 327 -1.71 23.93 1.03
C GLU A 327 -0.99 25.07 1.78
N GLN A 328 -1.73 25.86 2.56
CA GLN A 328 -1.18 26.97 3.34
C GLN A 328 -0.54 26.46 4.63
N LYS A 329 -1.23 25.56 5.34
CA LYS A 329 -0.73 24.98 6.59
C LYS A 329 0.21 23.78 6.39
N LYS A 330 0.34 23.28 5.15
CA LYS A 330 1.13 22.10 4.77
C LYS A 330 0.80 20.86 5.63
N ARG A 331 -0.50 20.62 5.83
CA ARG A 331 -1.01 19.46 6.57
C ARG A 331 -2.38 19.02 6.10
N MET A 332 -2.74 17.78 6.42
CA MET A 332 -4.10 17.29 6.23
C MET A 332 -5.02 17.83 7.33
N ILE A 333 -6.25 18.20 6.97
CA ILE A 333 -7.29 18.70 7.88
C ILE A 333 -8.57 17.88 7.76
N SER A 334 -9.40 17.96 8.81
CA SER A 334 -10.73 17.35 8.81
C SER A 334 -11.78 18.22 8.12
N PHE A 335 -12.90 17.63 7.71
CA PHE A 335 -14.05 18.41 7.21
C PHE A 335 -14.56 19.40 8.26
N ARG A 336 -14.57 19.02 9.54
CA ARG A 336 -14.97 19.90 10.64
C ARG A 336 -14.07 21.12 10.70
N GLU A 337 -12.76 20.92 10.65
CA GLU A 337 -11.80 22.02 10.64
C GLU A 337 -11.98 22.93 9.43
N PHE A 338 -12.15 22.36 8.23
CA PHE A 338 -12.42 23.13 7.00
C PHE A 338 -13.62 24.07 7.17
N TYR A 339 -14.76 23.59 7.68
CA TYR A 339 -15.94 24.45 7.86
C TYR A 339 -15.76 25.51 8.95
N THR A 340 -15.00 25.21 10.00
CA THR A 340 -14.62 26.22 11.01
C THR A 340 -13.79 27.34 10.37
N LEU A 341 -12.77 26.98 9.57
CA LEU A 341 -11.91 27.95 8.89
C LEU A 341 -12.67 28.76 7.84
N GLU A 342 -13.58 28.13 7.08
CA GLU A 342 -14.43 28.86 6.12
C GLU A 342 -15.37 29.84 6.81
N LYS A 343 -15.94 29.49 7.97
CA LYS A 343 -16.78 30.42 8.74
C LYS A 343 -15.98 31.64 9.19
N MET A 344 -14.77 31.41 9.72
CA MET A 344 -13.87 32.49 10.13
C MET A 344 -13.46 33.38 8.94
N ARG A 345 -13.17 32.77 7.79
CA ARG A 345 -12.80 33.48 6.55
C ARG A 345 -13.92 34.37 6.02
N LEU A 346 -15.18 33.95 6.15
CA LEU A 346 -16.34 34.72 5.71
C LEU A 346 -16.79 35.79 6.71
N SER A 347 -16.31 35.74 7.95
CA SER A 347 -16.58 36.74 8.99
C SER A 347 -15.52 37.84 9.09
N MET A 348 -14.40 37.69 8.37
CA MET A 348 -13.41 38.74 8.11
C MET A 348 -13.75 39.42 6.79
#